data_AF-A0A4Y4D7H3-F1
#
_entry.id   AF-A0A4Y4D7H3-F1
#
_cell.length_a   1.000
_cell.length_b   1.000
_cell.length_c   1.000
_cell.angle_alpha   90.00
_cell.angle_beta   90.00
_cell.angle_gamma   90.00
#
_symmetry.space_group_name_H-M   'P 1'
#
loop_
_entity.id
_entity.type
_entity.pdbx_description
1 polymer ?
#
loop_
_entity_poly.entity_id
_entity_poly.type
_entity_poly.pdbx_seq_one_letter_code
_entity_poly.pdbx_strand_id
1 'polypeptide(L)' 'MRFTRRWGPHRIAYHLRLHRSTVGRVLARYKMPKLINIDQATGLPVRRPKPKRYEVAAPGQLVHVEAPWV' A
#
# COMPACT_ATOMS: atom_id res chain seq x y z
N MET A 1 14.10 4.30 -1.75
CA MET A 1 14.27 2.83 -1.67
C MET A 1 12.95 2.09 -1.47
N ARG A 2 12.29 2.17 -0.31
CA ARG A 2 11.00 1.48 -0.11
C ARG A 2 9.84 2.09 -0.91
N PHE A 3 9.82 3.42 -1.07
CA PHE A 3 8.83 4.12 -1.89
C PHE A 3 9.19 4.08 -3.38
N THR A 4 10.43 4.45 -3.71
CA THR A 4 10.92 4.55 -5.10
C THR A 4 11.14 3.21 -5.81
N ARG A 5 11.58 2.18 -5.07
CA ARG A 5 11.98 0.87 -5.63
C ARG A 5 11.15 -0.30 -5.08
N ARG A 6 10.25 -0.04 -4.11
CA ARG A 6 9.35 -1.03 -3.51
C ARG A 6 10.07 -2.24 -2.90
N TRP A 7 11.30 -2.03 -2.45
CA TRP A 7 12.13 -3.09 -1.91
C TRP A 7 11.74 -3.44 -0.47
N GLY A 8 11.77 -4.74 -0.18
CA GLY A 8 11.66 -5.25 1.18
C GLY A 8 12.89 -4.94 2.03
N PRO A 9 12.78 -5.04 3.37
CA PRO A 9 13.84 -4.66 4.30
C PRO A 9 15.16 -5.42 4.05
N HIS A 10 15.10 -6.65 3.53
CA HIS A 10 16.29 -7.44 3.20
C HIS A 10 17.08 -6.87 2.01
N ARG A 11 16.39 -6.47 0.93
CA ARG A 11 17.04 -5.87 -0.25
C ARG A 11 17.57 -4.47 0.05
N ILE A 12 16.84 -3.69 0.85
CA ILE A 12 17.29 -2.37 1.30
C ILE A 12 18.55 -2.49 2.17
N ALA A 13 18.56 -3.44 3.12
CA ALA A 13 19.70 -3.71 3.98
C ALA A 13 20.95 -4.10 3.19
N TYR A 14 20.82 -5.04 2.24
CA TYR A 14 21.92 -5.46 1.37
C TYR A 14 22.48 -4.30 0.55
N HIS A 15 21.60 -3.51 -0.07
CA HIS A 15 22.02 -2.41 -0.93
C HIS A 15 22.71 -1.26 -0.17
N LEU A 16 22.24 -0.96 1.05
CA LEU A 16 22.81 0.09 1.90
C LEU A 16 23.95 -0.41 2.79
N ARG A 17 24.29 -1.72 2.74
CA ARG A 17 25.21 -2.38 3.67
C ARG A 17 24.87 -2.11 5.15
N LEU A 18 23.57 -2.06 5.45
CA LEU A 18 23.05 -1.85 6.80
C LEU A 18 22.45 -3.13 7.36
N HIS A 19 22.43 -3.25 8.68
CA HIS A 19 21.79 -4.38 9.33
C HIS A 19 20.26 -4.35 9.13
N ARG A 20 19.65 -5.51 8.88
CA ARG A 20 18.20 -5.64 8.61
C ARG A 20 17.35 -5.09 9.76
N SER A 21 17.80 -5.23 11.01
CA SER A 21 17.09 -4.70 12.18
C SER A 21 17.05 -3.17 12.20
N THR A 22 18.11 -2.50 11.73
CA THR A 22 18.17 -1.04 11.60
C THR A 22 17.18 -0.56 10.55
N VAL A 23 17.15 -1.20 9.37
CA VAL A 23 16.16 -0.89 8.33
C VAL A 23 14.74 -1.10 8.86
N GLY A 24 14.49 -2.21 9.57
CA GLY A 24 13.19 -2.47 10.21
C GLY A 24 12.77 -1.38 11.19
N ARG A 25 13.67 -0.92 12.07
CA ARG A 25 13.42 0.16 13.04
C ARG A 25 13.14 1.49 12.36
N VAL A 26 13.90 1.85 11.31
CA VAL A 26 13.66 3.08 10.53
C VAL A 26 12.27 3.03 9.90
N LEU A 27 11.92 1.91 9.25
CA LEU A 27 10.61 1.74 8.64
C LEU A 27 9.46 1.82 9.66
N ALA A 28 9.64 1.25 10.85
CA ALA A 28 8.67 1.34 11.94
C ALA A 28 8.55 2.77 12.48
N ARG A 29 9.67 3.49 12.66
CA ARG A 29 9.70 4.90 13.10
C ARG A 29 8.91 5.80 12.15
N TYR A 30 9.06 5.60 10.85
CA TYR A 30 8.32 6.35 9.82
C TYR A 30 6.91 5.81 9.56
N LYS A 31 6.37 4.94 10.43
CA LYS A 31 5.05 4.31 10.30
C LYS A 31 4.80 3.66 8.93
N MET A 32 5.85 3.18 8.26
CA MET A 32 5.71 2.64 6.91
C MET A 32 4.99 1.28 6.93
N PRO A 33 3.93 1.09 6.13
CA PRO A 33 3.18 -0.16 6.09
C PRO A 33 4.05 -1.34 5.63
N LYS A 34 3.69 -2.56 6.07
CA LYS A 34 4.39 -3.78 5.62
C LYS A 34 4.34 -3.87 4.09
N LEU A 35 5.39 -4.42 3.47
CA LEU A 35 5.43 -4.54 2.01
C LEU A 35 4.26 -5.37 1.45
N ILE A 36 3.80 -6.39 2.19
CA ILE A 36 2.60 -7.17 1.85
C ILE A 36 1.30 -6.35 1.82
N ASN A 37 1.28 -5.22 2.54
CA ASN A 37 0.14 -4.31 2.55
C ASN A 37 0.27 -3.22 1.48
N ILE A 38 1.32 -3.25 0.66
CA ILE A 38 1.60 -2.31 -0.41
C ILE A 38 1.54 -3.07 -1.74
N ASP A 39 0.71 -2.58 -2.65
CA ASP A 39 0.62 -3.14 -3.99
C ASP A 39 1.95 -2.89 -4.71
N GLN A 40 2.54 -3.93 -5.32
CA GLN A 40 3.85 -3.80 -5.95
C GLN A 40 3.80 -3.05 -7.28
N ALA A 41 2.65 -3.06 -7.96
CA ALA A 41 2.45 -2.35 -9.22
C ALA A 41 2.31 -0.84 -8.99
N THR A 42 1.47 -0.43 -8.04
CA THR A 42 1.13 0.97 -7.77
C THR A 42 1.92 1.61 -6.63
N GLY A 43 2.39 0.83 -5.66
CA GLY A 43 3.03 1.35 -4.44
C GLY A 43 2.04 1.93 -3.42
N LEU A 44 0.73 1.80 -3.68
CA LEU A 44 -0.34 2.24 -2.79
C LEU A 44 -0.67 1.16 -1.73
N PRO A 45 -1.19 1.54 -0.56
CA PRO A 45 -1.72 0.58 0.40
C PRO A 45 -2.85 -0.26 -0.23
N VAL A 46 -2.70 -1.59 -0.25
CA VAL A 46 -3.66 -2.53 -0.87
C VAL A 46 -5.01 -2.55 -0.16
N ARG A 47 -5.06 -2.14 1.12
CA ARG A 47 -6.30 -2.21 1.90
C ARG A 47 -7.34 -1.26 1.31
N ARG A 48 -8.22 -1.84 0.49
CA ARG A 48 -9.48 -1.22 0.08
C ARG A 48 -10.19 -0.73 1.34
N PRO A 49 -10.68 0.52 1.37
CA PRO A 49 -11.53 0.97 2.45
C PRO A 49 -12.69 -0.02 2.61
N LYS A 50 -13.12 -0.25 3.86
CA LYS A 50 -14.26 -1.11 4.17
C LYS A 50 -15.39 -0.72 3.20
N PRO A 51 -15.99 -1.65 2.44
CA PRO A 51 -16.97 -1.31 1.42
C PRO A 51 -18.05 -0.47 2.09
N LYS A 52 -18.19 0.78 1.64
CA LYS A 52 -19.24 1.66 2.13
C LYS A 52 -20.55 1.11 1.57
N ARG A 53 -21.41 0.63 2.46
CA ARG A 53 -22.73 0.14 2.07
C ARG A 53 -23.56 1.36 1.69
N TYR A 54 -23.78 1.54 0.39
CA TYR A 54 -24.66 2.59 -0.12
C TYR A 54 -26.08 2.02 -0.12
N GLU A 55 -26.84 2.32 0.93
CA GLU A 55 -28.28 2.09 0.96
C GLU A 55 -28.94 3.34 0.37
N VAL A 56 -29.67 3.18 -0.73
CA VAL A 56 -30.45 4.25 -1.36
C VAL A 56 -31.93 3.96 -1.22
N ALA A 57 -32.72 4.99 -0.93
CA ALA A 57 -34.15 4.86 -0.66
C ALA A 57 -34.99 4.58 -1.93
N ALA A 58 -34.46 4.90 -3.11
CA ALA A 58 -35.16 4.77 -4.38
C ALA A 58 -34.33 3.97 -5.41
N PRO A 59 -34.96 3.05 -6.18
CA PRO A 59 -34.29 2.33 -7.26
C PRO A 59 -33.82 3.33 -8.35
N GLY A 60 -32.54 3.24 -8.74
CA GLY A 60 -31.94 4.06 -9.81
C GLY A 60 -30.86 5.07 -9.38
N GLN A 61 -30.62 5.29 -8.09
CA GLN A 61 -29.64 6.27 -7.60
C GLN A 61 -28.19 5.74 -7.49
N LEU A 62 -27.99 4.42 -7.63
CA LEU A 62 -26.66 3.82 -7.64
C LEU A 62 -26.11 3.81 -9.08
N VAL A 63 -25.36 4.84 -9.43
CA VAL A 63 -24.64 4.91 -10.70
C VAL A 63 -23.30 4.18 -10.54
N HIS A 64 -23.10 3.10 -11.30
CA HIS A 64 -21.82 2.41 -11.38
C HIS A 64 -20.89 3.14 -12.36
N VAL A 65 -19.80 3.71 -11.86
CA VAL A 65 -18.74 4.29 -12.69
C VAL A 65 -17.62 3.26 -12.77
N GLU A 66 -17.44 2.66 -13.95
CA GLU A 66 -16.23 1.89 -14.25
C GLU A 66 -15.06 2.87 -14.41
N ALA A 67 -14.02 2.71 -13.58
CA ALA A 67 -12.78 3.45 -13.77
C ALA A 67 -11.87 2.65 -14.72
N PRO A 68 -11.37 3.25 -15.83
CA PRO A 68 -10.43 2.56 -16.70
C PRO A 68 -9.10 2.33 -15.96
N TRP A 69 -8.55 1.13 -16.13
CA TRP A 69 -7.27 0.72 -15.55
C TRP A 69 -6.14 1.56 -16.16
N VAL A 70 -5.38 2.28 -15.32
CA VAL A 70 -4.12 2.96 -15.66
C VAL A 70 -2.97 2.24 -15.00
#